data_AF-A0A1V3U0Q1-F1
#
_entry.id   AF-A0A1V3U0Q1-F1
#
_cell.length_a   1.000
_cell.length_b   1.000
_cell.length_c   1.000
_cell.angle_alpha   90.00
_cell.angle_beta   90.00
_cell.angle_gamma   90.00
#
_symmetry.space_group_name_H-M   'P 1'
#
loop_
_entity.id
_entity.type
_entity.pdbx_description
1 polymer ?
#
loop_
_entity_poly.entity_id
_entity_poly.type
_entity_poly.pdbx_seq_one_letter_code
_entity_poly.pdbx_strand_id
1 'polypeptide(L)'
;MLLFVHILIAISGSWLTFYLNRYLKLGAVKSSSLLALVVGGIYQLNQSFLHYDIPQDIPFLVIGSTFIGMITSRKHYRNFNLFVAPIIFTIIYYNISKEFNGFGGAIGTAACISLLIAIYLRSLKATKKVIKPFRQVKVETMKRNRHKKISHTFSHHK
;
A
#
# COMPACT_ATOMS: atom_id res chain seq x y z
N MET A 1 13.75 6.32 -18.89
CA MET A 1 14.58 5.71 -17.84
C MET A 1 14.18 6.17 -16.44
N LEU A 2 14.06 7.49 -16.20
CA LEU A 2 13.72 8.03 -14.88
C LEU A 2 12.37 7.55 -14.33
N LEU A 3 11.31 7.50 -15.14
CA LEU A 3 9.97 7.12 -14.66
C LEU A 3 9.91 5.72 -14.02
N PHE A 4 10.66 4.76 -14.55
CA PHE A 4 10.72 3.40 -13.99
C PHE A 4 11.36 3.39 -12.59
N VAL A 5 12.43 4.17 -12.41
CA VAL A 5 13.10 4.35 -11.10
C VAL A 5 12.14 4.98 -10.09
N HIS A 6 11.39 6.00 -10.51
CA HIS A 6 10.39 6.67 -9.67
C HIS A 6 9.28 5.70 -9.24
N ILE A 7 8.80 4.82 -10.14
CA ILE A 7 7.83 3.77 -9.79
C ILE A 7 8.41 2.81 -8.74
N LEU A 8 9.66 2.36 -8.91
CA LEU A 8 10.29 1.46 -7.93
C LEU A 8 10.43 2.12 -6.56
N ILE A 9 10.81 3.40 -6.53
CA ILE A 9 10.89 4.19 -5.29
C ILE A 9 9.50 4.29 -4.64
N ALA A 10 8.45 4.59 -5.42
CA ALA A 10 7.09 4.70 -4.88
C ALA A 10 6.56 3.35 -4.34
N ILE A 11 6.81 2.24 -5.04
CA ILE A 11 6.43 0.91 -4.57
C ILE A 11 7.16 0.59 -3.27
N SER A 12 8.47 0.78 -3.23
CA SER A 12 9.27 0.50 -2.02
C SER A 12 8.84 1.37 -0.83
N GLY A 13 8.59 2.67 -1.02
CA GLY A 13 8.12 3.57 0.04
C GLY A 13 6.76 3.17 0.60
N SER A 14 5.81 2.78 -0.26
CA SER A 14 4.50 2.29 0.16
C SER A 14 4.59 0.95 0.91
N TRP A 15 5.46 0.05 0.45
CA TRP A 15 5.68 -1.26 1.07
C TRP A 15 6.35 -1.15 2.42
N LEU A 16 7.36 -0.29 2.52
CA LEU A 16 8.07 -0.02 3.76
C LEU A 16 7.14 0.60 4.80
N THR A 17 6.31 1.57 4.40
CA THR A 17 5.30 2.16 5.30
C THR A 17 4.28 1.12 5.76
N PHE A 18 3.81 0.26 4.85
CA PHE A 18 2.93 -0.84 5.19
C PHE A 18 3.58 -1.82 6.19
N TYR A 19 4.85 -2.16 5.97
CA TYR A 19 5.62 -3.06 6.84
C TYR A 19 5.81 -2.44 8.23
N LEU A 20 6.29 -1.20 8.32
CA LEU A 20 6.47 -0.48 9.59
C LEU A 20 5.15 -0.41 10.37
N ASN A 21 4.05 -0.10 9.70
CA ASN A 21 2.76 -0.01 10.36
C ASN A 21 2.24 -1.39 10.83
N ARG A 22 2.40 -2.44 10.01
CA ARG A 22 1.88 -3.79 10.30
C ARG A 22 2.69 -4.52 11.37
N TYR A 23 4.01 -4.42 11.32
CA TYR A 23 4.91 -5.19 12.18
C TYR A 23 5.33 -4.44 13.45
N LEU A 24 5.61 -3.13 13.35
CA LEU A 24 6.03 -2.34 14.52
C LEU A 24 4.86 -1.71 15.29
N LYS A 25 3.62 -1.84 14.81
CA LYS A 25 2.39 -1.28 15.42
C LYS A 25 2.49 0.22 15.76
N LEU A 26 3.36 0.95 15.06
CA LEU A 26 3.57 2.39 15.25
C LEU A 26 2.29 3.20 14.96
N GLY A 27 1.36 2.59 14.22
CA GLY A 27 0.14 3.24 13.76
C GLY A 27 0.37 3.96 12.44
N ALA A 28 -0.73 4.15 11.73
CA ALA A 28 -0.79 4.75 10.41
C ALA A 28 0.03 6.05 10.30
N VAL A 29 -0.33 7.06 11.09
CA VAL A 29 0.26 8.40 10.99
C VAL A 29 1.75 8.40 11.37
N LYS A 30 2.13 7.72 12.46
CA LYS A 30 3.52 7.69 12.93
C LYS A 30 4.46 6.97 11.95
N SER A 31 3.97 5.92 11.27
CA SER A 31 4.77 5.19 10.29
C SER A 31 5.14 6.05 9.08
N SER A 32 4.21 6.87 8.56
CA SER A 32 4.50 7.78 7.46
C SER A 32 5.32 8.99 7.90
N SER A 33 5.06 9.56 9.08
CA SER A 33 5.84 10.71 9.56
C SER A 33 7.30 10.33 9.81
N LEU A 34 7.55 9.13 10.35
CA LEU A 34 8.90 8.62 10.54
C LEU A 34 9.62 8.48 9.20
N LEU A 35 8.97 7.88 8.20
CA LEU A 35 9.60 7.67 6.91
C LEU A 35 9.81 8.99 6.15
N ALA A 36 8.86 9.93 6.24
CA ALA A 36 9.01 11.27 5.70
C ALA A 36 10.17 12.04 6.36
N LEU A 37 10.32 11.94 7.68
CA LEU A 37 11.41 12.58 8.41
C LEU A 37 12.76 12.00 8.02
N VAL A 38 12.87 10.67 7.92
CA VAL A 38 14.11 10.01 7.48
C VAL A 38 14.51 10.45 6.07
N VAL A 39 13.56 10.45 5.13
CA VAL A 39 13.83 10.79 3.72
C VAL A 39 14.14 12.28 3.56
N GLY A 40 13.36 13.16 4.19
CA GLY A 40 13.60 14.60 4.19
C GLY A 40 14.92 14.97 4.87
N GLY A 41 15.25 14.30 5.99
CA GLY A 41 16.52 14.48 6.69
C GLY A 41 17.72 14.06 5.84
N ILE A 42 17.66 12.88 5.21
CA ILE A 42 18.72 12.42 4.29
C ILE A 42 18.88 13.40 3.11
N TYR A 43 17.78 13.89 2.54
CA TYR A 43 17.82 14.87 1.46
C TYR A 43 18.49 16.18 1.90
N GLN A 44 18.12 16.71 3.07
CA GLN A 44 18.70 17.94 3.62
C GLN A 44 20.19 17.79 3.94
N LEU A 45 20.58 16.66 4.53
CA LEU A 45 21.98 16.36 4.83
C LEU A 45 22.80 16.22 3.54
N ASN A 46 22.24 15.63 2.49
CA ASN A 46 22.93 15.53 1.20
C ASN A 46 23.15 16.92 0.59
N GLN A 47 22.10 17.74 0.50
CA GLN A 47 22.18 19.12 0.01
C GLN A 47 23.20 19.96 0.79
N SER A 48 23.35 19.73 2.09
CA SER A 48 24.24 20.53 2.95
C SER A 48 25.70 20.05 2.95
N PHE A 49 25.95 18.74 2.80
CA PHE A 49 27.29 18.17 3.00
C PHE A 49 27.87 17.43 1.78
N LEU A 50 27.05 16.68 1.05
CA LEU A 50 27.51 15.79 -0.03
C LEU A 50 27.41 16.40 -1.42
N HIS A 51 26.63 17.47 -1.60
CA HIS A 51 26.42 18.18 -2.87
C HIS A 51 26.13 17.23 -4.05
N TYR A 52 25.38 16.15 -3.81
CA TYR A 52 24.99 15.23 -4.87
C TYR A 52 23.70 15.72 -5.53
N ASP A 53 23.63 15.65 -6.86
CA ASP A 53 22.42 16.00 -7.63
C ASP A 53 21.32 14.96 -7.42
N ILE A 54 20.61 15.06 -6.29
CA ILE A 54 19.38 14.32 -6.05
C ILE A 54 18.22 15.15 -6.63
N PRO A 55 17.41 14.58 -7.55
CA PRO A 55 16.21 15.22 -8.06
C PRO A 55 15.27 15.64 -6.91
N GLN A 56 14.79 16.90 -6.97
CA GLN A 56 13.89 17.46 -5.96
C GLN A 56 12.56 16.69 -5.86
N ASP A 57 12.19 15.94 -6.90
CA ASP A 57 10.96 15.13 -6.94
C ASP A 57 10.97 13.92 -6.00
N ILE A 58 12.15 13.39 -5.65
CA ILE A 58 12.26 12.12 -4.92
C ILE A 58 11.59 12.19 -3.54
N PRO A 59 11.88 13.18 -2.67
CA PRO A 59 11.20 13.32 -1.39
C PRO A 59 9.67 13.38 -1.53
N PHE A 60 9.16 14.12 -2.51
CA PHE A 60 7.71 14.26 -2.75
C PHE A 60 7.08 12.94 -3.18
N LEU A 61 7.75 12.21 -4.07
CA LEU A 61 7.29 10.92 -4.54
C LEU A 61 7.23 9.91 -3.39
N VAL A 62 8.26 9.91 -2.54
CA VAL A 62 8.32 9.03 -1.37
C VAL A 62 7.21 9.39 -0.39
N ILE A 63 7.03 10.66 -0.02
CA ILE A 63 5.97 11.11 0.90
C ILE A 63 4.59 10.68 0.39
N GLY A 64 4.27 10.94 -0.87
CA GLY A 64 2.99 10.54 -1.46
C GLY A 64 2.78 9.02 -1.45
N SER A 65 3.83 8.25 -1.73
CA SER A 65 3.78 6.78 -1.66
C SER A 65 3.56 6.25 -0.23
N THR A 66 4.06 6.95 0.79
CA THR A 66 3.83 6.56 2.19
C THR A 66 2.36 6.69 2.58
N PHE A 67 1.63 7.67 2.05
CA PHE A 67 0.18 7.80 2.30
C PHE A 67 -0.60 6.62 1.74
N ILE A 68 -0.21 6.12 0.57
CA ILE A 68 -0.78 4.91 -0.02
C ILE A 68 -0.53 3.69 0.89
N GLY A 69 0.70 3.53 1.38
CA GLY A 69 1.07 2.45 2.30
C GLY A 69 0.33 2.53 3.64
N MET A 70 0.17 3.73 4.17
CA MET A 70 -0.58 4.01 5.40
C MET A 70 -2.02 3.52 5.31
N ILE A 71 -2.74 3.90 4.25
CA ILE A 71 -4.16 3.56 4.09
C ILE A 71 -4.33 2.06 3.83
N THR A 72 -3.41 1.46 3.05
CA THR A 72 -3.45 0.03 2.69
C THR A 72 -3.19 -0.90 3.88
N SER A 73 -2.54 -0.44 4.94
CA SER A 73 -2.34 -1.22 6.17
C SER A 73 -3.63 -1.61 6.91
N ARG A 74 -4.73 -0.87 6.70
CA ARG A 74 -6.00 -1.15 7.36
C ARG A 74 -6.55 -2.48 6.87
N LYS A 75 -7.15 -3.25 7.78
CA LYS A 75 -7.59 -4.68 7.67
C LYS A 75 -8.36 -5.08 6.39
N HIS A 76 -8.78 -4.15 5.53
CA HIS A 76 -9.56 -4.40 4.31
C HIS A 76 -8.79 -4.36 2.99
N TYR A 77 -7.57 -3.83 2.95
CA TYR A 77 -6.82 -3.68 1.71
C TYR A 77 -5.84 -4.84 1.50
N ARG A 78 -5.83 -5.39 0.29
CA ARG A 78 -5.00 -6.53 -0.12
C ARG A 78 -3.74 -5.99 -0.83
N ASN A 79 -2.65 -6.76 -0.80
CA ASN A 79 -1.35 -6.43 -1.42
C ASN A 79 -1.44 -5.90 -2.88
N PHE A 80 -2.51 -6.24 -3.61
CA PHE A 80 -2.79 -5.69 -4.95
C PHE A 80 -2.84 -4.15 -4.98
N ASN A 81 -3.49 -3.52 -4.01
CA ASN A 81 -3.59 -2.05 -3.95
C ASN A 81 -2.22 -1.42 -3.66
N LEU A 82 -1.35 -2.13 -2.94
CA LEU A 82 0.00 -1.69 -2.59
C LEU A 82 0.94 -1.67 -3.81
N PHE A 83 0.63 -2.41 -4.87
CA PHE A 83 1.38 -2.38 -6.13
C PHE A 83 0.76 -1.42 -7.15
N VAL A 84 -0.57 -1.45 -7.31
CA VAL A 84 -1.23 -0.70 -8.38
C VAL A 84 -1.36 0.79 -8.06
N ALA A 85 -1.66 1.16 -6.82
CA ALA A 85 -1.86 2.56 -6.46
C ALA A 85 -0.59 3.41 -6.59
N PRO A 86 0.62 2.96 -6.17
CA PRO A 86 1.85 3.74 -6.37
C PRO A 86 2.20 3.96 -7.85
N ILE A 87 1.93 2.98 -8.71
CA ILE A 87 2.15 3.12 -10.17
C ILE A 87 1.26 4.24 -10.73
N ILE A 88 -0.04 4.20 -10.41
CA ILE A 88 -0.99 5.24 -10.84
C ILE A 88 -0.59 6.60 -10.27
N PHE A 89 -0.17 6.64 -9.02
CA PHE A 89 0.30 7.86 -8.37
C PHE A 89 1.51 8.47 -9.06
N THR A 90 2.53 7.68 -9.40
CA THR A 90 3.70 8.20 -10.14
C THR A 90 3.31 8.75 -11.51
N ILE A 91 2.37 8.11 -12.21
CA ILE A 91 1.86 8.61 -13.50
C ILE A 91 1.15 9.95 -13.31
N ILE A 92 0.25 10.05 -12.33
CA ILE A 92 -0.50 11.28 -12.03
C ILE A 92 0.47 12.40 -11.60
N TYR A 93 1.41 12.09 -10.72
CA TYR A 93 2.41 13.04 -10.23
C TYR A 93 3.22 13.63 -11.38
N TYR A 94 3.70 12.81 -12.33
CA TYR A 94 4.50 13.29 -13.45
C TYR A 94 3.71 14.19 -14.43
N ASN A 95 2.40 13.98 -14.54
CA ASN A 95 1.55 14.80 -15.39
C ASN A 95 1.13 16.13 -14.73
N ILE A 96 1.04 16.18 -13.40
CA ILE A 96 0.50 17.33 -12.65
C ILE A 96 1.61 18.12 -11.91
N SER A 97 2.84 17.60 -11.85
CA SER A 97 3.95 18.18 -11.04
C SER A 97 4.22 19.67 -11.29
N LYS A 98 3.97 20.16 -12.51
CA LYS A 98 4.17 21.57 -12.88
C LYS A 98 3.16 22.54 -12.26
N GLU A 99 2.00 22.05 -11.81
CA GLU A 99 0.87 22.87 -11.34
C GLU A 99 0.76 22.91 -9.80
N PHE A 100 1.61 22.18 -9.08
CA PHE A 100 1.55 22.11 -7.62
C PHE A 100 2.30 23.27 -6.94
N ASN A 101 1.75 24.49 -6.99
CA ASN A 101 2.22 25.65 -6.22
C ASN A 101 1.91 25.55 -4.69
N GLY A 102 1.65 24.34 -4.19
CA GLY A 102 1.28 24.03 -2.80
C GLY A 102 1.37 22.52 -2.56
N PHE A 103 2.56 22.05 -2.21
CA PHE A 103 2.95 20.64 -2.36
C PHE A 103 2.22 19.66 -1.44
N GLY A 104 1.99 20.01 -0.17
CA GLY A 104 1.52 19.03 0.83
C GLY A 104 0.11 18.48 0.57
N GLY A 105 -0.86 19.37 0.37
CA GLY A 105 -2.26 18.96 0.14
C GLY A 105 -2.46 18.26 -1.19
N ALA A 106 -1.77 18.74 -2.22
CA ALA A 106 -1.99 18.30 -3.59
C ALA A 106 -1.33 16.95 -3.91
N ILE A 107 -0.18 16.66 -3.29
CA ILE A 107 0.43 15.32 -3.31
C ILE A 107 -0.47 14.32 -2.56
N GLY A 108 -1.07 14.74 -1.44
CA GLY A 108 -2.01 13.92 -0.66
C GLY A 108 -3.28 13.57 -1.44
N THR A 109 -3.87 14.54 -2.16
CA THR A 109 -5.04 14.29 -3.01
C THR A 109 -4.71 13.39 -4.17
N ALA A 110 -3.57 13.57 -4.84
CA ALA A 110 -3.10 12.67 -5.90
C ALA A 110 -2.94 11.22 -5.40
N ALA A 111 -2.36 11.03 -4.21
CA ALA A 111 -2.23 9.72 -3.59
C ALA A 111 -3.61 9.09 -3.27
N CYS A 112 -4.55 9.89 -2.77
CA CYS A 112 -5.92 9.46 -2.48
C CYS A 112 -6.67 9.02 -3.75
N ILE A 113 -6.63 9.85 -4.81
CA ILE A 113 -7.26 9.55 -6.11
C ILE A 113 -6.67 8.27 -6.69
N SER A 114 -5.34 8.11 -6.66
CA SER A 114 -4.66 6.91 -7.14
C SER A 114 -5.12 5.64 -6.43
N LEU A 115 -5.29 5.74 -5.11
CA LEU A 115 -5.80 4.63 -4.30
C LEU A 115 -7.26 4.31 -4.60
N LEU A 116 -8.11 5.34 -4.77
CA LEU A 116 -9.51 5.17 -5.18
C LEU A 116 -9.62 4.48 -6.53
N ILE A 117 -8.81 4.89 -7.51
CA ILE A 117 -8.73 4.25 -8.82
C ILE A 117 -8.31 2.78 -8.67
N ALA A 118 -7.28 2.48 -7.87
CA ALA A 118 -6.85 1.10 -7.63
C ALA A 118 -7.94 0.23 -6.97
N ILE A 119 -8.69 0.79 -6.01
CA ILE A 119 -9.84 0.13 -5.38
C ILE A 119 -10.96 -0.08 -6.40
N TYR A 120 -11.26 0.93 -7.22
CA TYR A 120 -12.30 0.86 -8.25
C TYR A 120 -11.94 -0.17 -9.33
N LEU A 121 -10.70 -0.19 -9.80
CA LEU A 121 -10.19 -1.16 -10.76
C LEU A 121 -10.33 -2.59 -10.25
N ARG A 122 -10.07 -2.82 -8.96
CA ARG A 122 -10.33 -4.11 -8.31
C ARG A 122 -11.82 -4.46 -8.26
N SER A 123 -12.69 -3.45 -8.12
CA SER A 123 -14.15 -3.60 -8.05
C SER A 123 -14.77 -3.93 -9.43
N LEU A 124 -14.17 -3.44 -10.52
CA LEU A 124 -14.62 -3.55 -11.92
C LEU A 124 -14.53 -4.96 -12.57
N LYS A 125 -14.90 -6.04 -11.87
CA LYS A 125 -15.22 -7.37 -12.43
C LYS A 125 -14.13 -8.46 -12.58
N ALA A 126 -12.83 -8.24 -12.34
CA ALA A 126 -11.82 -9.31 -12.54
C ALA A 126 -11.65 -10.30 -11.36
N THR A 127 -11.86 -9.89 -10.10
CA THR A 127 -11.50 -10.75 -8.94
C THR A 127 -12.60 -11.73 -8.48
N LYS A 128 -13.85 -11.60 -8.97
CA LYS A 128 -14.96 -12.49 -8.57
C LYS A 128 -15.08 -13.76 -9.43
N LYS A 129 -14.43 -13.86 -10.60
CA LYS A 129 -14.51 -15.04 -11.48
C LYS A 129 -13.45 -16.10 -11.19
N VAL A 130 -12.24 -15.71 -10.77
CA VAL A 130 -11.12 -16.65 -10.48
C VAL A 130 -11.17 -17.26 -9.08
N ILE A 131 -11.84 -16.62 -8.11
CA ILE A 131 -11.86 -17.07 -6.69
C ILE A 131 -13.06 -17.98 -6.37
N LYS A 132 -14.05 -18.10 -7.26
CA LYS A 132 -15.25 -18.92 -7.02
C LYS A 132 -14.94 -20.40 -6.72
N PRO A 133 -14.05 -21.12 -7.46
CA PRO A 133 -13.80 -22.52 -7.12
C PRO A 133 -13.04 -22.68 -5.79
N PHE A 134 -12.16 -21.75 -5.41
CA PHE A 134 -11.35 -21.90 -4.20
C PHE A 134 -12.10 -21.57 -2.89
N ARG A 135 -13.15 -20.75 -2.96
CA ARG A 135 -13.95 -20.39 -1.78
C ARG A 135 -14.96 -21.48 -1.41
N GLN A 136 -15.43 -22.28 -2.36
CA GLN A 136 -16.37 -23.38 -2.07
C GLN A 136 -15.67 -24.57 -1.40
N VAL A 137 -14.44 -24.91 -1.83
CA VAL A 137 -13.67 -26.03 -1.26
C VAL A 137 -13.41 -25.83 0.25
N LYS A 138 -13.14 -24.60 0.70
CA LYS A 138 -12.87 -24.31 2.12
C LYS A 138 -14.12 -24.33 3.00
N VAL A 139 -15.29 -24.02 2.44
CA VAL A 139 -16.56 -24.02 3.19
C VAL A 139 -17.08 -25.45 3.35
N GLU A 140 -16.95 -26.30 2.32
CA GLU A 140 -17.35 -27.70 2.42
C GLU A 140 -16.46 -28.51 3.38
N THR A 141 -15.14 -28.31 3.35
CA THR A 141 -14.22 -28.99 4.29
C THR A 141 -14.46 -28.58 5.75
N MET A 142 -14.81 -27.32 6.02
CA MET A 142 -15.20 -26.89 7.37
C MET A 142 -16.53 -27.50 7.83
N LYS A 143 -17.51 -27.66 6.92
CA LYS A 143 -18.81 -28.27 7.25
C LYS A 143 -18.66 -29.77 7.53
N ARG A 144 -17.79 -30.47 6.79
CA ARG A 144 -17.49 -31.91 6.97
C ARG A 144 -16.74 -32.18 8.30
N ASN A 145 -15.82 -31.31 8.70
CA ASN A 145 -15.11 -31.45 9.99
C ASN A 145 -15.99 -31.17 11.21
N ARG A 146 -17.02 -30.32 11.10
CA ARG A 146 -17.99 -30.12 12.19
C ARG A 146 -18.83 -31.38 12.45
N HIS A 147 -19.28 -32.08 11.41
CA HIS A 147 -20.05 -33.32 11.59
C HIS A 147 -19.21 -34.46 12.20
N LYS A 148 -17.94 -34.61 11.80
CA LYS A 148 -17.05 -35.64 12.38
C LYS A 148 -16.77 -35.42 13.87
N LYS A 149 -16.69 -34.16 14.32
CA LYS A 149 -16.43 -33.83 15.73
C LYS A 149 -17.64 -34.12 16.62
N ILE A 150 -18.86 -33.92 16.13
CA ILE A 150 -20.08 -34.22 16.89
C ILE A 150 -20.28 -35.74 17.06
N SER A 151 -19.96 -36.53 16.02
CA SER A 151 -20.07 -37.99 16.08
C SER A 151 -19.13 -38.65 17.09
N HIS A 152 -17.95 -38.07 17.34
CA HIS A 152 -17.00 -38.62 18.33
C HIS A 152 -17.38 -38.29 19.78
N THR A 153 -18.06 -37.17 20.04
CA THR A 153 -18.51 -36.82 21.40
C THR A 153 -19.63 -37.73 21.91
N PHE A 154 -20.48 -38.25 21.02
CA PHE A 154 -21.56 -39.17 21.40
C PHE A 154 -21.11 -40.63 21.61
N SER A 155 -19.89 -41.00 21.21
CA SER A 155 -19.36 -42.36 21.35
C SER A 155 -18.68 -42.63 22.70
N HIS A 156 -18.36 -41.59 23.48
CA HIS A 156 -17.67 -41.72 24.78
C HIS A 156 -18.60 -41.64 26.00
N HIS A 157 -19.92 -41.60 25.77
CA HIS A 157 -20.92 -41.47 26.84
C HIS A 157 -21.84 -42.70 26.96
N LYS A 158 -21.46 -43.83 26.37
CA LYS A 158 -22.06 -45.15 26.61
C LYS A 158 -21.08 -46.05 27.35
#